data_AF-A0A6C0D189-F1
#
_entry.id   AF-A0A6C0D189-F1
#
_cell.length_a   1.000
_cell.length_b   1.000
_cell.length_c   1.000
_cell.angle_alpha   90.00
_cell.angle_beta   90.00
_cell.angle_gamma   90.00
#
_symmetry.space_group_name_H-M   'P 1'
#
loop_
_entity.id
_entity.type
_entity.pdbx_description
1 polymer ?
#
loop_
_entity_poly.entity_id
_entity_poly.type
_entity_poly.pdbx_seq_one_letter_code
_entity_poly.pdbx_strand_id
1 'polypeptide(L)'
;MNIQLTAKYNKQSLFHAISIYNFSQHESISNILKAVRFLYQYRHHESRLCPSLQQLNNKLIELFNTYKNSENYEIHEIIDIIIEYVPNGRQYLDELRRIQTENSRQQRELAQQIQRQTTYKNIDKTIYSDRQNVHASSINNTVKNAAKLLVDKYYNNIYNIEDIKKLLIEKYNNDSISKVLDRISGDIANFNINISLRQVFISLWNWIHITHDLQEISELERILVDEITDMNEMCASGHLSRLINVTQGFTDEFIINISNMDQCNAVIRYYLNKRLEECTDEKVIDGMITRDEYYLNFIQTCIDEKIDYFRTEYGDEFIQNLKSVVSKF
;
A
#
# COMPACT_ATOMS: atom_id res chain seq x y z
N MET A 1 35.22 19.60 16.37
CA MET A 1 36.51 19.07 15.89
C MET A 1 36.22 18.02 14.80
N ASN A 2 35.63 18.45 13.66
CA ASN A 2 34.92 17.55 12.73
C ASN A 2 35.50 17.57 11.29
N ILE A 3 36.72 18.09 11.11
CA ILE A 3 37.24 18.54 9.81
C ILE A 3 38.46 17.74 9.32
N GLN A 4 39.07 16.86 10.12
CA GLN A 4 40.38 16.30 9.74
C GLN A 4 40.35 15.02 8.89
N LEU A 5 39.22 14.33 8.73
CA LEU A 5 39.13 13.16 7.85
C LEU A 5 38.71 13.57 6.43
N THR A 6 39.52 14.43 5.79
CA THR A 6 39.39 14.77 4.37
C THR A 6 39.91 13.63 3.48
N ALA A 7 39.45 13.53 2.24
CA ALA A 7 39.83 12.48 1.28
C ALA A 7 41.34 12.35 0.97
N LYS A 8 42.20 13.27 1.45
CA LYS A 8 43.66 13.21 1.25
C LYS A 8 44.37 12.73 2.52
N TYR A 9 45.32 11.81 2.33
CA TYR A 9 46.21 11.34 3.39
C TYR A 9 47.01 12.46 4.04
N ASN A 10 47.04 12.48 5.36
CA ASN A 10 48.13 13.06 6.15
C ASN A 10 48.28 12.29 7.47
N LYS A 11 49.48 12.35 8.06
CA LYS A 11 49.84 11.56 9.24
C LYS A 11 48.99 11.91 10.48
N GLN A 12 48.61 13.18 10.64
CA GLN A 12 47.74 13.63 11.73
C GLN A 12 46.33 13.05 11.62
N SER A 13 45.74 13.04 10.41
CA SER A 13 44.44 12.43 10.13
C SER A 13 44.46 10.92 10.35
N LEU A 14 45.57 10.24 10.03
CA LEU A 14 45.71 8.81 10.32
C LEU A 14 45.73 8.54 11.83
N PHE A 15 46.51 9.29 12.60
CA PHE A 15 46.50 9.16 14.07
C PHE A 15 45.13 9.49 14.68
N HIS A 16 44.44 10.49 14.13
CA HIS A 16 43.10 10.85 14.56
C HIS A 16 42.10 9.72 14.27
N ALA A 17 42.15 9.10 13.09
CA ALA A 17 41.33 7.95 12.74
C ALA A 17 41.61 6.74 13.66
N ILE A 18 42.88 6.45 13.97
CA ILE A 18 43.27 5.41 14.93
C ILE A 18 42.69 5.71 16.33
N SER A 19 42.74 6.98 16.76
CA SER A 19 42.18 7.39 18.05
C SER A 19 40.66 7.18 18.09
N ILE A 20 39.93 7.62 17.07
CA ILE A 20 38.47 7.42 16.98
C ILE A 20 38.13 5.93 16.98
N TYR A 21 38.90 5.11 16.26
CA TYR A 21 38.72 3.66 16.23
C TYR A 21 38.93 3.02 17.61
N ASN A 22 40.01 3.39 18.33
CA ASN A 22 40.34 2.82 19.64
C ASN A 22 39.40 3.29 20.77
N PHE A 23 38.84 4.50 20.66
CA PHE A 23 37.97 5.10 21.67
C PHE A 23 36.51 5.24 21.18
N SER A 24 36.04 4.29 20.37
CA SER A 24 34.74 4.37 19.69
C SER A 24 33.55 4.57 20.64
N GLN A 25 33.64 4.12 21.88
CA GLN A 25 32.57 4.27 22.89
C GLN A 25 32.25 5.73 23.28
N HIS A 26 33.12 6.68 22.95
CA HIS A 26 32.94 8.11 23.23
C HIS A 26 32.67 8.94 21.98
N GLU A 27 32.49 8.29 20.82
CA GLU A 27 32.40 8.95 19.52
C GLU A 27 31.03 8.73 18.87
N SER A 28 30.63 9.69 18.03
CA SER A 28 29.42 9.51 17.21
C SER A 28 29.64 8.41 16.17
N ILE A 29 28.57 7.70 15.81
CA ILE A 29 28.62 6.66 14.77
C ILE A 29 29.16 7.21 13.45
N SER A 30 28.75 8.43 13.03
CA SER A 30 29.29 9.08 11.84
C SER A 30 30.82 9.28 11.90
N ASN A 31 31.37 9.65 13.05
CA ASN A 31 32.82 9.78 13.22
C ASN A 31 33.53 8.43 13.12
N ILE A 32 32.95 7.40 13.72
CA ILE A 32 33.47 6.03 13.66
C ILE A 32 33.51 5.55 12.21
N LEU A 33 32.44 5.74 11.43
CA LEU A 33 32.39 5.31 10.02
C LEU A 33 33.41 6.03 9.15
N LYS A 34 33.56 7.36 9.33
CA LYS A 34 34.61 8.14 8.66
C LYS A 34 36.01 7.64 9.01
N ALA A 35 36.26 7.34 10.29
CA ALA A 35 37.55 6.82 10.74
C ALA A 35 37.83 5.43 10.17
N VAL A 36 36.85 4.52 10.21
CA VAL A 36 36.97 3.17 9.66
C VAL A 36 37.25 3.21 8.16
N ARG A 37 36.49 3.99 7.39
CA ARG A 37 36.71 4.17 5.94
C ARG A 37 38.09 4.75 5.64
N PHE A 38 38.53 5.76 6.39
CA PHE A 38 39.88 6.32 6.25
C PHE A 38 40.98 5.28 6.55
N LEU A 39 40.79 4.44 7.57
CA LEU A 39 41.73 3.37 7.91
C LEU A 39 41.81 2.29 6.82
N TYR A 40 40.69 1.92 6.19
CA TYR A 40 40.73 1.02 5.02
C TYR A 40 41.59 1.57 3.89
N GLN A 41 41.44 2.86 3.59
CA GLN A 41 42.17 3.52 2.50
C GLN A 41 43.67 3.64 2.79
N TYR A 42 44.05 3.98 4.03
CA TYR A 42 45.40 4.47 4.33
C TYR A 42 46.21 3.64 5.32
N ARG A 43 45.69 2.52 5.85
CA ARG A 43 46.42 1.67 6.84
C ARG A 43 47.81 1.20 6.41
N HIS A 44 48.06 1.09 5.11
CA HIS A 44 49.33 0.60 4.58
C HIS A 44 50.49 1.57 4.80
N HIS A 45 50.21 2.86 5.05
CA HIS A 45 51.24 3.86 5.33
C HIS A 45 51.90 3.71 6.71
N GLU A 46 51.21 3.13 7.70
CA GLU A 46 51.73 2.91 9.06
C GLU A 46 51.21 1.57 9.61
N SER A 47 51.52 0.48 8.90
CA SER A 47 50.96 -0.86 9.14
C SER A 47 51.16 -1.42 10.55
N ARG A 48 52.18 -0.95 11.27
CA ARG A 48 52.47 -1.34 12.67
C ARG A 48 51.52 -0.71 13.69
N LEU A 49 50.94 0.44 13.36
CA LEU A 49 50.10 1.23 14.27
C LEU A 49 48.61 1.13 13.92
N CYS A 50 48.30 0.77 12.67
CA CYS A 50 46.94 0.66 12.19
C CYS A 50 46.32 -0.71 12.53
N PRO A 51 45.00 -0.78 12.73
CA PRO A 51 44.29 -2.05 12.83
C PRO A 51 44.52 -2.94 11.59
N SER A 52 44.52 -4.26 11.82
CA SER A 52 44.52 -5.23 10.75
C SER A 52 43.20 -5.19 9.96
N LEU A 53 43.20 -5.69 8.71
CA LEU A 53 41.95 -5.80 7.93
C LEU A 53 40.90 -6.62 8.68
N GLN A 54 41.32 -7.69 9.36
CA GLN A 54 40.41 -8.51 10.14
C GLN A 54 39.79 -7.72 11.30
N GLN A 55 40.56 -6.87 11.98
CA GLN A 55 40.04 -6.00 13.03
C GLN A 55 39.03 -4.97 12.50
N LEU A 56 39.32 -4.35 11.36
CA LEU A 56 38.38 -3.41 10.71
C LEU A 56 37.08 -4.12 10.26
N ASN A 57 37.20 -5.29 9.64
CA ASN A 57 36.05 -6.08 9.21
C ASN A 57 35.17 -6.45 10.40
N ASN A 58 35.77 -6.95 11.49
CA ASN A 58 35.05 -7.30 12.71
C ASN A 58 34.32 -6.08 13.29
N LYS A 59 34.95 -4.90 13.25
CA LYS A 59 34.33 -3.68 13.76
C LYS A 59 33.11 -3.27 12.92
N LEU A 60 33.17 -3.36 11.59
CA LEU A 60 32.01 -3.10 10.74
C LEU A 60 30.88 -4.10 10.96
N ILE A 61 31.20 -5.38 11.16
CA ILE A 61 30.20 -6.43 11.44
C ILE A 61 29.55 -6.20 12.81
N GLU A 62 30.32 -5.77 13.82
CA GLU A 62 29.80 -5.37 15.13
C GLU A 62 28.82 -4.20 15.00
N LEU A 63 29.20 -3.16 14.24
CA LEU A 63 28.35 -2.00 13.98
C LEU A 63 27.08 -2.42 13.22
N PHE A 64 27.19 -3.23 12.18
CA PHE A 64 26.05 -3.76 11.45
C PHE A 64 25.09 -4.49 12.39
N ASN A 65 25.57 -5.44 13.19
CA ASN A 65 24.71 -6.17 14.14
C ASN A 65 24.07 -5.28 15.20
N THR A 66 24.73 -4.19 15.58
CA THR A 66 24.21 -3.21 16.54
C THR A 66 23.07 -2.38 15.93
N TYR A 67 23.22 -1.97 14.66
CA TYR A 67 22.33 -1.00 14.02
C TYR A 67 21.34 -1.60 13.00
N LYS A 68 21.43 -2.89 12.66
CA LYS A 68 20.59 -3.52 11.62
C LYS A 68 19.08 -3.47 11.86
N ASN A 69 18.66 -3.29 13.11
CA ASN A 69 17.25 -3.16 13.49
C ASN A 69 16.83 -1.70 13.75
N SER A 70 17.74 -0.73 13.59
CA SER A 70 17.44 0.69 13.79
C SER A 70 16.96 1.33 12.49
N GLU A 71 16.05 2.31 12.57
CA GLU A 71 15.63 3.15 11.42
C GLU A 71 16.69 4.20 11.03
N ASN A 72 17.92 4.05 11.51
CA ASN A 72 18.92 5.09 11.41
C ASN A 72 19.62 5.09 10.05
N TYR A 73 19.86 6.27 9.46
CA TYR A 73 20.48 6.40 8.14
C TYR A 73 21.89 5.75 8.06
N GLU A 74 22.58 5.70 9.19
CA GLU A 74 23.92 5.18 9.35
C GLU A 74 24.04 3.68 9.04
N ILE A 75 22.94 2.93 9.06
CA ILE A 75 22.97 1.52 8.64
C ILE A 75 23.30 1.36 7.16
N HIS A 76 22.86 2.30 6.32
CA HIS A 76 23.18 2.31 4.89
C HIS A 76 24.65 2.66 4.67
N GLU A 77 25.19 3.61 5.43
CA GLU A 77 26.61 3.96 5.38
C GLU A 77 27.50 2.79 5.87
N ILE A 78 27.08 2.05 6.91
CA ILE A 78 27.74 0.82 7.35
C ILE A 78 27.77 -0.22 6.23
N ILE A 79 26.63 -0.46 5.58
CA ILE A 79 26.50 -1.42 4.47
C ILE A 79 27.37 -1.02 3.28
N ASP A 80 27.40 0.26 2.92
CA ASP A 80 28.23 0.75 1.82
C ASP A 80 29.71 0.44 2.07
N ILE A 81 30.20 0.69 3.29
CA ILE A 81 31.59 0.39 3.64
C ILE A 81 31.83 -1.13 3.66
N ILE A 82 30.86 -1.93 4.15
CA ILE A 82 30.95 -3.40 4.14
C ILE A 82 31.04 -3.95 2.71
N ILE A 83 30.20 -3.48 1.79
CA ILE A 83 30.22 -3.90 0.38
C ILE A 83 31.55 -3.51 -0.27
N GLU A 84 32.05 -2.32 0.04
CA GLU A 84 33.27 -1.76 -0.54
C GLU A 84 34.54 -2.51 -0.09
N TYR A 85 34.62 -2.93 1.18
CA TYR A 85 35.88 -3.41 1.76
C TYR A 85 35.85 -4.82 2.37
N VAL A 86 34.69 -5.39 2.68
CA VAL A 86 34.59 -6.69 3.36
C VAL A 86 34.32 -7.81 2.33
N PRO A 87 35.11 -8.90 2.31
CA PRO A 87 34.82 -10.06 1.47
C PRO A 87 33.41 -10.59 1.73
N ASN A 88 32.67 -10.89 0.66
CA ASN A 88 31.26 -11.31 0.72
C ASN A 88 30.32 -10.27 1.37
N GLY A 89 30.69 -8.99 1.38
CA GLY A 89 29.91 -7.91 2.00
C GLY A 89 28.45 -7.81 1.51
N ARG A 90 28.15 -8.26 0.28
CA ARG A 90 26.78 -8.30 -0.27
C ARG A 90 25.78 -9.10 0.57
N GLN A 91 26.22 -10.13 1.29
CA GLN A 91 25.32 -10.92 2.14
C GLN A 91 24.66 -10.08 3.25
N TYR A 92 25.33 -9.02 3.71
CA TYR A 92 24.80 -8.12 4.74
C TYR A 92 23.77 -7.15 4.18
N LEU A 93 23.88 -6.77 2.90
CA LEU A 93 22.82 -6.04 2.21
C LEU A 93 21.56 -6.90 2.06
N ASP A 94 21.73 -8.17 1.71
CA ASP A 94 20.61 -9.12 1.61
C ASP A 94 19.99 -9.41 2.99
N GLU A 95 20.80 -9.47 4.06
CA GLU A 95 20.33 -9.56 5.44
C GLU A 95 19.54 -8.30 5.86
N LEU A 96 20.06 -7.10 5.57
CA LEU A 96 19.35 -5.84 5.87
C LEU A 96 18.02 -5.77 5.14
N ARG A 97 17.98 -6.15 3.86
CA ARG A 97 16.74 -6.21 3.07
C ARG A 97 15.74 -7.19 3.68
N ARG A 98 16.19 -8.37 4.13
CA ARG A 98 15.32 -9.32 4.85
C ARG A 98 14.75 -8.72 6.13
N ILE A 99 15.57 -8.11 6.97
CA ILE A 99 15.14 -7.50 8.23
C ILE A 99 14.15 -6.36 7.98
N GLN A 100 14.41 -5.49 7.00
CA GLN A 100 13.50 -4.42 6.63
C GLN A 100 12.17 -4.95 6.08
N THR A 101 12.22 -6.06 5.33
CA THR A 101 11.02 -6.76 4.84
C THR A 101 10.25 -7.40 6.00
N GLU A 102 10.92 -8.02 6.97
CA GLU A 102 10.30 -8.61 8.17
C GLU A 102 9.72 -7.57 9.12
N ASN A 103 10.38 -6.44 9.32
CA ASN A 103 9.87 -5.32 10.13
C ASN A 103 8.67 -4.65 9.45
N SER A 104 8.74 -4.46 8.13
CA SER A 104 7.59 -4.00 7.33
C SER A 104 6.45 -5.01 7.42
N ARG A 105 6.74 -6.31 7.39
CA ARG A 105 5.77 -7.39 7.57
C ARG A 105 5.13 -7.37 8.96
N GLN A 106 5.88 -7.14 10.04
CA GLN A 106 5.31 -7.07 11.40
C GLN A 106 4.45 -5.81 11.60
N GLN A 107 4.89 -4.66 11.09
CA GLN A 107 4.08 -3.44 11.10
C GLN A 107 2.83 -3.58 10.22
N ARG A 108 2.94 -4.27 9.08
CA ARG A 108 1.80 -4.62 8.19
C ARG A 108 0.90 -5.68 8.79
N GLU A 109 1.41 -6.69 9.50
CA GLU A 109 0.61 -7.70 10.20
C GLU A 109 -0.14 -7.07 11.38
N LEU A 110 0.46 -6.11 12.08
CA LEU A 110 -0.19 -5.33 13.12
C LEU A 110 -1.25 -4.39 12.52
N ALA A 111 -0.94 -3.69 11.42
CA ALA A 111 -1.91 -2.90 10.66
C ALA A 111 -3.05 -3.77 10.12
N GLN A 112 -2.75 -4.95 9.58
CA GLN A 112 -3.71 -5.95 9.13
C GLN A 112 -4.48 -6.56 10.31
N GLN A 113 -3.94 -6.69 11.51
CA GLN A 113 -4.68 -7.16 12.68
C GLN A 113 -5.64 -6.08 13.21
N ILE A 114 -5.19 -4.82 13.27
CA ILE A 114 -6.03 -3.66 13.58
C ILE A 114 -7.12 -3.50 12.52
N GLN A 115 -6.78 -3.72 11.25
CA GLN A 115 -7.70 -3.65 10.12
C GLN A 115 -8.62 -4.87 10.07
N ARG A 116 -8.17 -6.09 10.37
CA ARG A 116 -9.03 -7.27 10.50
C ARG A 116 -9.99 -7.11 11.68
N GLN A 117 -9.59 -6.51 12.80
CA GLN A 117 -10.51 -6.21 13.90
C GLN A 117 -11.53 -5.12 13.57
N THR A 118 -11.21 -4.16 12.70
CA THR A 118 -12.14 -3.11 12.24
C THR A 118 -12.95 -3.50 10.99
N THR A 119 -12.44 -4.43 10.17
CA THR A 119 -13.04 -4.83 8.89
C THR A 119 -13.82 -6.14 9.03
N TYR A 120 -13.50 -7.08 9.94
CA TYR A 120 -14.38 -8.26 10.18
C TYR A 120 -15.70 -7.92 10.87
N LYS A 121 -15.89 -6.69 11.37
CA LYS A 121 -17.22 -6.18 11.73
C LYS A 121 -17.97 -5.51 10.56
N ASN A 122 -17.29 -5.22 9.45
CA ASN A 122 -17.84 -4.49 8.30
C ASN A 122 -17.68 -5.21 6.93
N ILE A 123 -17.14 -6.43 6.86
CA ILE A 123 -17.22 -7.30 5.67
C ILE A 123 -18.54 -8.09 5.72
N ASP A 124 -19.62 -7.35 5.83
CA ASP A 124 -20.87 -7.70 5.17
C ASP A 124 -21.26 -6.43 4.40
N LYS A 125 -20.79 -6.37 3.15
CA LYS A 125 -20.98 -5.32 2.12
C LYS A 125 -19.87 -4.28 2.05
N THR A 126 -18.87 -4.59 1.22
CA THR A 126 -18.20 -3.52 0.47
C THR A 126 -19.23 -2.81 -0.41
N ILE A 127 -19.10 -1.48 -0.47
CA ILE A 127 -19.99 -0.47 -1.06
C ILE A 127 -20.36 -0.74 -2.55
N TYR A 128 -19.80 -1.76 -3.19
CA TYR A 128 -19.95 -2.02 -4.62
C TYR A 128 -20.95 -3.13 -4.99
N SER A 129 -21.69 -3.70 -4.02
CA SER A 129 -22.87 -4.52 -4.35
C SER A 129 -24.05 -3.68 -4.84
N ASP A 130 -24.01 -2.36 -4.62
CA ASP A 130 -25.10 -1.46 -4.96
C ASP A 130 -24.86 -0.77 -6.32
N ARG A 131 -25.70 -1.07 -7.31
CA ARG A 131 -25.64 -0.50 -8.68
C ARG A 131 -25.69 1.04 -8.70
N GLN A 132 -26.07 1.67 -7.59
CA GLN A 132 -26.21 3.13 -7.46
C GLN A 132 -24.94 3.86 -6.99
N ASN A 133 -23.94 3.17 -6.42
CA ASN A 133 -22.71 3.84 -5.93
C ASN A 133 -21.75 4.28 -7.05
N VAL A 134 -21.98 3.80 -8.28
CA VAL A 134 -21.23 4.18 -9.49
C VAL A 134 -21.55 5.61 -9.96
N HIS A 135 -22.47 6.33 -9.28
CA HIS A 135 -22.83 7.72 -9.60
C HIS A 135 -22.24 8.78 -8.64
N ALA A 136 -21.47 8.40 -7.61
CA ALA A 136 -20.72 9.36 -6.81
C ALA A 136 -19.50 9.87 -7.60
N SER A 137 -19.59 11.11 -8.10
CA SER A 137 -18.55 11.73 -8.95
C SER A 137 -17.16 11.78 -8.30
N SER A 138 -17.08 11.87 -6.97
CA SER A 138 -15.86 11.86 -6.16
C SER A 138 -15.14 10.52 -6.21
N ILE A 139 -15.83 9.41 -5.96
CA ILE A 139 -15.27 8.04 -5.97
C ILE A 139 -14.77 7.68 -7.37
N ASN A 140 -15.56 8.00 -8.40
CA ASN A 140 -15.13 7.81 -9.78
C ASN A 140 -13.86 8.62 -10.11
N ASN A 141 -13.68 9.80 -9.52
CA ASN A 141 -12.48 10.62 -9.76
C ASN A 141 -11.26 10.07 -9.01
N THR A 142 -11.41 9.59 -7.77
CA THR A 142 -10.27 9.00 -7.03
C THR A 142 -9.80 7.71 -7.67
N VAL A 143 -10.73 6.84 -8.09
CA VAL A 143 -10.42 5.64 -8.89
C VAL A 143 -9.70 5.99 -10.18
N LYS A 144 -10.21 6.99 -10.94
CA LYS A 144 -9.59 7.45 -12.19
C LYS A 144 -8.18 7.99 -11.97
N ASN A 145 -7.96 8.76 -10.91
CA ASN A 145 -6.65 9.31 -10.59
C ASN A 145 -5.66 8.21 -10.19
N ALA A 146 -6.08 7.27 -9.34
CA ALA A 146 -5.27 6.11 -8.97
C ALA A 146 -4.90 5.27 -10.21
N ALA A 147 -5.87 5.00 -11.08
CA ALA A 147 -5.62 4.28 -12.33
C ALA A 147 -4.66 5.02 -13.26
N LYS A 148 -4.80 6.34 -13.39
CA LYS A 148 -3.89 7.15 -14.19
C LYS A 148 -2.46 7.10 -13.65
N LEU A 149 -2.29 7.26 -12.34
CA LEU A 149 -0.98 7.18 -11.68
C LEU A 149 -0.33 5.79 -11.85
N LEU A 150 -1.11 4.72 -11.69
CA LEU A 150 -0.66 3.35 -11.91
C LEU A 150 -0.16 3.16 -13.35
N VAL A 151 -0.94 3.64 -14.34
CA VAL A 151 -0.57 3.57 -15.76
C VAL A 151 0.68 4.42 -16.04
N ASP A 152 0.72 5.66 -15.59
CA ASP A 152 1.85 6.56 -15.84
C ASP A 152 3.18 6.00 -15.27
N LYS A 153 3.13 5.25 -14.17
CA LYS A 153 4.32 4.69 -13.50
C LYS A 153 4.73 3.31 -14.02
N TYR A 154 3.78 2.44 -14.36
CA TYR A 154 4.06 1.03 -14.63
C TYR A 154 3.63 0.54 -16.01
N TYR A 155 3.01 1.37 -16.85
CA TYR A 155 2.67 0.95 -18.20
C TYR A 155 3.92 0.79 -19.06
N ASN A 156 4.16 -0.44 -19.50
CA ASN A 156 5.20 -0.79 -20.45
C ASN A 156 4.77 -2.04 -21.23
N ASN A 157 5.52 -2.38 -22.28
CA ASN A 157 5.23 -3.54 -23.13
C ASN A 157 6.04 -4.80 -22.72
N ILE A 158 6.38 -4.95 -21.43
CA ILE A 158 7.09 -6.16 -20.95
C ILE A 158 6.19 -7.39 -21.12
N TYR A 159 4.92 -7.27 -20.75
CA TYR A 159 3.91 -8.31 -20.91
C TYR A 159 2.82 -7.86 -21.87
N ASN A 160 2.31 -8.80 -22.67
CA ASN A 160 1.04 -8.61 -23.36
C ASN A 160 -0.07 -9.32 -22.56
N ILE A 161 -1.31 -8.90 -22.79
CA ILE A 161 -2.47 -9.40 -22.05
C ILE A 161 -2.75 -10.89 -22.30
N GLU A 162 -2.39 -11.42 -23.47
CA GLU A 162 -2.56 -12.84 -23.81
C GLU A 162 -1.61 -13.75 -23.03
N ASP A 163 -0.37 -13.30 -22.80
CA ASP A 163 0.61 -14.03 -22.00
C ASP A 163 0.20 -14.04 -20.52
N ILE A 164 -0.27 -12.90 -20.00
CA ILE A 164 -0.82 -12.81 -18.64
C ILE A 164 -2.04 -13.74 -18.50
N LYS A 165 -2.94 -13.71 -19.48
CA LYS A 165 -4.13 -14.58 -19.52
C LYS A 165 -3.76 -16.05 -19.43
N LYS A 166 -2.76 -16.51 -20.19
CA LYS A 166 -2.28 -17.90 -20.13
C LYS A 166 -1.74 -18.24 -18.75
N LEU A 167 -0.88 -17.40 -18.17
CA LEU A 167 -0.31 -17.61 -16.84
C LEU A 167 -1.40 -17.76 -15.76
N LEU A 168 -2.40 -16.87 -15.78
CA LEU A 168 -3.50 -16.90 -14.83
C LEU A 168 -4.40 -18.13 -15.01
N ILE A 169 -4.70 -18.53 -16.25
CA ILE A 169 -5.49 -19.74 -16.53
C ILE A 169 -4.75 -21.00 -16.08
N GLU A 170 -3.45 -21.11 -16.40
CA GLU A 170 -2.62 -22.26 -16.00
C GLU A 170 -2.54 -22.39 -14.47
N LYS A 171 -2.45 -21.25 -13.76
CA LYS A 171 -2.29 -21.25 -12.30
C LYS A 171 -3.60 -21.43 -11.53
N TYR A 172 -4.70 -20.81 -11.97
CA TYR A 172 -5.95 -20.73 -11.20
C TYR A 172 -7.12 -21.51 -11.80
N ASN A 173 -7.04 -21.95 -13.06
CA ASN A 173 -8.05 -22.75 -13.74
C ASN A 173 -9.49 -22.19 -13.61
N ASN A 174 -9.67 -20.90 -13.91
CA ASN A 174 -10.94 -20.20 -13.76
C ASN A 174 -11.42 -19.61 -15.11
N ASP A 175 -12.58 -20.08 -15.58
CA ASP A 175 -13.16 -19.71 -16.88
C ASP A 175 -13.54 -18.23 -16.99
N SER A 176 -13.75 -17.54 -15.86
CA SER A 176 -14.08 -16.11 -15.83
C SER A 176 -12.89 -15.25 -16.30
N ILE A 177 -11.66 -15.73 -16.10
CA ILE A 177 -10.43 -15.06 -16.54
C ILE A 177 -10.48 -14.82 -18.04
N SER A 178 -10.83 -15.85 -18.83
CA SER A 178 -10.86 -15.68 -20.29
C SER A 178 -11.89 -14.64 -20.70
N LYS A 179 -13.12 -14.73 -20.16
CA LYS A 179 -14.22 -13.84 -20.53
C LYS A 179 -13.92 -12.37 -20.23
N VAL A 180 -13.39 -12.10 -19.03
CA VAL A 180 -13.11 -10.73 -18.59
C VAL A 180 -11.89 -10.16 -19.29
N LEU A 181 -10.83 -10.94 -19.49
CA LEU A 181 -9.64 -10.45 -20.20
C LEU A 181 -9.88 -10.24 -21.69
N ASP A 182 -10.74 -11.05 -22.33
CA ASP A 182 -11.18 -10.81 -23.72
C ASP A 182 -11.93 -9.48 -23.83
N ARG A 183 -12.80 -9.22 -22.85
CA ARG A 183 -13.50 -7.94 -22.76
C ARG A 183 -12.55 -6.77 -22.53
N ILE A 184 -11.63 -6.86 -21.56
CA ILE A 184 -10.63 -5.82 -21.28
C ILE A 184 -9.76 -5.54 -22.51
N SER A 185 -9.43 -6.58 -23.28
CA SER A 185 -8.63 -6.46 -24.51
C SER A 185 -9.38 -5.73 -25.63
N GLY A 186 -10.69 -5.95 -25.75
CA GLY A 186 -11.55 -5.31 -26.75
C GLY A 186 -12.18 -3.98 -26.32
N ASP A 187 -12.01 -3.56 -25.06
CA ASP A 187 -12.66 -2.37 -24.52
C ASP A 187 -12.02 -1.07 -25.03
N ILE A 188 -12.87 -0.17 -25.55
CA ILE A 188 -12.47 1.12 -26.13
C ILE A 188 -12.73 2.31 -25.17
N ALA A 189 -13.18 2.05 -23.94
CA ALA A 189 -13.46 3.10 -22.96
C ALA A 189 -12.16 3.81 -22.54
N ASN A 190 -12.20 5.15 -22.57
CA ASN A 190 -11.06 6.01 -22.22
C ASN A 190 -11.26 6.78 -20.89
N PHE A 191 -12.40 6.55 -20.22
CA PHE A 191 -12.81 7.12 -18.93
C PHE A 191 -12.70 8.66 -18.79
N ASN A 192 -12.58 9.40 -19.90
CA ASN A 192 -12.23 10.83 -19.96
C ASN A 192 -10.86 11.19 -19.36
N ILE A 193 -9.93 10.22 -19.28
CA ILE A 193 -8.56 10.42 -18.76
C ILE A 193 -7.47 9.86 -19.69
N ASN A 194 -7.86 9.46 -20.92
CA ASN A 194 -6.99 8.89 -21.96
C ASN A 194 -6.24 7.62 -21.55
N ILE A 195 -6.85 6.78 -20.70
CA ILE A 195 -6.34 5.44 -20.39
C ILE A 195 -7.44 4.41 -20.67
N SER A 196 -7.03 3.23 -21.12
CA SER A 196 -7.91 2.07 -21.36
C SER A 196 -7.82 1.05 -20.24
N LEU A 197 -8.84 0.19 -20.11
CA LEU A 197 -8.80 -0.94 -19.17
C LEU A 197 -7.59 -1.85 -19.42
N ARG A 198 -7.22 -2.05 -20.69
CA ARG A 198 -6.03 -2.82 -21.07
C ARG A 198 -4.76 -2.24 -20.47
N GLN A 199 -4.58 -0.91 -20.55
CA GLN A 199 -3.42 -0.24 -19.97
C GLN A 199 -3.40 -0.39 -18.45
N VAL A 200 -4.55 -0.22 -17.80
CA VAL A 200 -4.68 -0.38 -16.34
C VAL A 200 -4.32 -1.80 -15.92
N PHE A 201 -4.86 -2.81 -16.60
CA PHE A 201 -4.60 -4.22 -16.29
C PHE A 201 -3.11 -4.59 -16.45
N ILE A 202 -2.47 -4.19 -17.56
CA ILE A 202 -1.03 -4.45 -17.78
C ILE A 202 -0.19 -3.73 -16.72
N SER A 203 -0.55 -2.49 -16.38
CA SER A 203 0.18 -1.71 -15.38
C SER A 203 0.02 -2.30 -13.97
N LEU A 204 -1.16 -2.83 -13.65
CA LEU A 204 -1.40 -3.56 -12.41
C LEU A 204 -0.55 -4.82 -12.33
N TRP A 205 -0.52 -5.62 -13.39
CA TRP A 205 0.33 -6.81 -13.47
C TRP A 205 1.81 -6.45 -13.30
N ASN A 206 2.28 -5.42 -14.01
CA ASN A 206 3.64 -4.92 -13.87
C ASN A 206 3.94 -4.46 -12.45
N TRP A 207 3.04 -3.71 -11.81
CA TRP A 207 3.20 -3.28 -10.43
C TRP A 207 3.33 -4.48 -9.49
N ILE A 208 2.45 -5.48 -9.60
CA ILE A 208 2.53 -6.73 -8.81
C ILE A 208 3.91 -7.36 -8.96
N HIS A 209 4.37 -7.60 -10.19
CA HIS A 209 5.59 -8.38 -10.45
C HIS A 209 6.91 -7.61 -10.37
N ILE A 210 6.88 -6.28 -10.43
CA ILE A 210 8.10 -5.45 -10.36
C ILE A 210 8.37 -4.99 -8.92
N THR A 211 7.32 -4.73 -8.11
CA THR A 211 7.50 -4.07 -6.80
C THR A 211 7.32 -4.97 -5.59
N HIS A 212 6.91 -6.23 -5.76
CA HIS A 212 6.62 -7.15 -4.65
C HIS A 212 7.48 -8.40 -4.70
N ASP A 213 7.62 -9.05 -3.54
CA ASP A 213 8.27 -10.36 -3.45
C ASP A 213 7.36 -11.52 -3.87
N LEU A 214 7.91 -12.73 -3.99
CA LEU A 214 7.17 -13.91 -4.47
C LEU A 214 5.97 -14.30 -3.60
N GLN A 215 6.00 -14.02 -2.29
CA GLN A 215 4.88 -14.32 -1.40
C GLN A 215 3.75 -13.32 -1.62
N GLU A 216 4.07 -12.02 -1.65
CA GLU A 216 3.11 -10.95 -1.92
C GLU A 216 2.50 -11.08 -3.32
N ILE A 217 3.31 -11.41 -4.34
CA ILE A 217 2.85 -11.67 -5.71
C ILE A 217 1.75 -12.74 -5.73
N SER A 218 1.96 -13.85 -5.00
CA SER A 218 0.99 -14.96 -5.01
C SER A 218 -0.36 -14.57 -4.40
N GLU A 219 -0.36 -13.71 -3.38
CA GLU A 219 -1.58 -13.20 -2.76
C GLU A 219 -2.26 -12.14 -3.64
N LEU A 220 -1.48 -11.21 -4.20
CA LEU A 220 -2.00 -10.18 -5.11
C LEU A 220 -2.62 -10.79 -6.39
N GLU A 221 -1.99 -11.82 -6.95
CA GLU A 221 -2.57 -12.58 -8.08
C GLU A 221 -3.87 -13.28 -7.67
N ARG A 222 -3.94 -13.84 -6.45
CA ARG A 222 -5.18 -14.47 -5.94
C ARG A 222 -6.30 -13.43 -5.82
N ILE A 223 -6.02 -12.27 -5.23
CA ILE A 223 -6.96 -11.16 -5.10
C ILE A 223 -7.39 -10.66 -6.50
N LEU A 224 -6.46 -10.52 -7.43
CA LEU A 224 -6.76 -10.14 -8.81
C LEU A 224 -7.74 -11.14 -9.46
N VAL A 225 -7.55 -12.44 -9.26
CA VAL A 225 -8.46 -13.48 -9.80
C VAL A 225 -9.84 -13.42 -9.14
N ASP A 226 -9.92 -13.15 -7.84
CA ASP A 226 -11.20 -12.96 -7.15
C ASP A 226 -11.94 -11.75 -7.74
N GLU A 227 -11.26 -10.61 -7.90
CA GLU A 227 -11.85 -9.40 -8.49
C GLU A 227 -12.26 -9.62 -9.96
N ILE A 228 -11.46 -10.36 -10.74
CA ILE A 228 -11.81 -10.77 -12.12
C ILE A 228 -13.09 -11.62 -12.14
N THR A 229 -13.24 -12.52 -11.18
CA THR A 229 -14.44 -13.36 -11.10
C THR A 229 -15.68 -12.51 -10.81
N ASP A 230 -15.55 -11.54 -9.90
CA ASP A 230 -16.59 -10.59 -9.53
C ASP A 230 -16.92 -9.56 -10.64
N MET A 231 -15.99 -9.31 -11.57
CA MET A 231 -16.18 -8.38 -12.68
C MET A 231 -17.13 -8.89 -13.77
N ASN A 232 -17.47 -10.17 -13.73
CA ASN A 232 -18.37 -10.76 -14.72
C ASN A 232 -19.71 -9.99 -14.73
N GLU A 233 -20.19 -9.60 -15.92
CA GLU A 233 -21.40 -8.79 -16.12
C GLU A 233 -21.34 -7.30 -15.67
N MET A 234 -20.23 -6.80 -15.14
CA MET A 234 -20.11 -5.37 -14.76
C MET A 234 -19.93 -4.43 -15.97
N CYS A 235 -20.11 -3.13 -15.79
CA CYS A 235 -19.77 -2.10 -16.80
C CYS A 235 -18.27 -1.75 -16.77
N ALA A 236 -17.78 -0.99 -17.76
CA ALA A 236 -16.36 -0.63 -17.86
C ALA A 236 -15.83 0.15 -16.65
N SER A 237 -16.63 1.03 -16.04
CA SER A 237 -16.26 1.73 -14.80
C SER A 237 -16.20 0.79 -13.60
N GLY A 238 -17.06 -0.23 -13.56
CA GLY A 238 -16.98 -1.31 -12.57
C GLY A 238 -15.68 -2.10 -12.69
N HIS A 239 -15.25 -2.41 -13.91
CA HIS A 239 -13.95 -3.06 -14.15
C HIS A 239 -12.79 -2.20 -13.67
N LEU A 240 -12.80 -0.90 -14.01
CA LEU A 240 -11.78 0.03 -13.57
C LEU A 240 -11.65 0.06 -12.04
N SER A 241 -12.79 0.17 -11.34
CA SER A 241 -12.81 0.21 -9.87
C SER A 241 -12.27 -1.07 -9.25
N ARG A 242 -12.68 -2.23 -9.77
CA ARG A 242 -12.27 -3.54 -9.26
C ARG A 242 -10.78 -3.81 -9.49
N LEU A 243 -10.24 -3.38 -10.63
CA LEU A 243 -8.80 -3.45 -10.89
C LEU A 243 -7.97 -2.60 -9.92
N ILE A 244 -8.42 -1.38 -9.60
CA ILE A 244 -7.74 -0.54 -8.59
C ILE A 244 -7.95 -1.08 -7.17
N ASN A 245 -9.03 -1.83 -6.92
CA ASN A 245 -9.26 -2.42 -5.62
C ASN A 245 -8.16 -3.43 -5.22
N VAL A 246 -7.53 -4.08 -6.20
CA VAL A 246 -6.39 -5.01 -5.97
C VAL A 246 -5.21 -4.32 -5.27
N THR A 247 -5.03 -3.00 -5.46
CA THR A 247 -3.92 -2.27 -4.85
C THR A 247 -4.20 -1.85 -3.40
N GLN A 248 -5.45 -1.93 -2.95
CA GLN A 248 -5.85 -1.39 -1.64
C GLN A 248 -5.28 -2.26 -0.52
N GLY A 249 -4.61 -1.61 0.44
CA GLY A 249 -3.94 -2.29 1.56
C GLY A 249 -2.52 -2.79 1.27
N PHE A 250 -2.03 -2.62 0.03
CA PHE A 250 -0.66 -2.96 -0.37
C PHE A 250 0.19 -1.73 -0.68
N THR A 251 -0.44 -0.57 -0.87
CA THR A 251 0.26 0.69 -1.11
C THR A 251 -0.60 1.88 -0.70
N ASP A 252 0.05 2.93 -0.21
CA ASP A 252 -0.58 4.22 0.06
C ASP A 252 -0.66 5.12 -1.19
N GLU A 253 -0.05 4.70 -2.31
CA GLU A 253 0.02 5.52 -3.54
C GLU A 253 -1.28 5.55 -4.34
N PHE A 254 -2.08 4.48 -4.27
CA PHE A 254 -3.28 4.28 -5.12
C PHE A 254 -4.58 4.26 -4.31
N ILE A 255 -4.62 4.96 -3.18
CA ILE A 255 -5.76 4.92 -2.25
C ILE A 255 -7.02 5.47 -2.92
N ILE A 256 -8.08 4.67 -2.91
CA ILE A 256 -9.42 5.13 -3.25
C ILE A 256 -9.98 5.84 -2.01
N ASN A 257 -9.90 7.17 -1.98
CA ASN A 257 -10.55 7.96 -0.95
C ASN A 257 -12.05 8.08 -1.26
N ILE A 258 -12.87 7.60 -0.33
CA ILE A 258 -14.31 7.89 -0.29
C ILE A 258 -14.48 9.00 0.74
N SER A 259 -15.17 10.08 0.37
CA SER A 259 -15.45 11.13 1.35
C SER A 259 -16.38 10.59 2.44
N ASN A 260 -16.23 11.04 3.68
CA ASN A 260 -17.12 10.64 4.78
C ASN A 260 -18.61 10.91 4.46
N MET A 261 -18.88 11.95 3.65
CA MET A 261 -20.21 12.25 3.15
C MET A 261 -20.71 11.19 2.14
N ASP A 262 -19.87 10.74 1.21
CA ASP A 262 -20.25 9.71 0.23
C ASP A 262 -20.44 8.34 0.91
N GLN A 263 -19.59 8.00 1.88
CA GLN A 263 -19.75 6.79 2.70
C GLN A 263 -21.07 6.84 3.48
N CYS A 264 -21.36 7.99 4.10
CA CYS A 264 -22.65 8.21 4.79
C CYS A 264 -23.83 8.04 3.84
N ASN A 265 -23.77 8.66 2.66
CA ASN A 265 -24.83 8.58 1.67
C ASN A 265 -25.06 7.15 1.18
N ALA A 266 -24.00 6.38 0.92
CA ALA A 266 -24.10 4.99 0.48
C ALA A 266 -24.71 4.08 1.54
N VAL A 267 -24.22 4.14 2.79
CA VAL A 267 -24.70 3.30 3.89
C VAL A 267 -26.16 3.58 4.21
N ILE A 268 -26.55 4.86 4.30
CA ILE A 268 -27.92 5.26 4.63
C ILE A 268 -28.88 4.93 3.50
N ARG A 269 -28.49 5.11 2.23
CA ARG A 269 -29.30 4.69 1.08
C ARG A 269 -29.55 3.21 1.07
N TYR A 270 -28.50 2.42 1.21
CA TYR A 270 -28.62 0.97 1.26
C TYR A 270 -29.56 0.53 2.40
N TYR A 271 -29.35 1.07 3.60
CA TYR A 271 -30.16 0.72 4.76
C TYR A 271 -31.63 1.11 4.58
N LEU A 272 -31.93 2.35 4.21
CA LEU A 272 -33.30 2.84 4.06
C LEU A 272 -34.03 2.16 2.90
N ASN A 273 -33.36 1.94 1.76
CA ASN A 273 -33.96 1.22 0.64
C ASN A 273 -34.33 -0.21 1.04
N LYS A 274 -33.44 -0.92 1.75
CA LYS A 274 -33.74 -2.27 2.24
C LYS A 274 -34.92 -2.28 3.20
N ARG A 275 -35.01 -1.29 4.10
CA ARG A 275 -36.15 -1.16 5.03
C ARG A 275 -37.46 -0.84 4.30
N LEU A 276 -37.41 -0.05 3.24
CA LEU A 276 -38.55 0.24 2.38
C LEU A 276 -39.00 -0.99 1.57
N GLU A 277 -38.06 -1.78 1.04
CA GLU A 277 -38.37 -3.05 0.36
C GLU A 277 -39.06 -4.07 1.29
N GLU A 278 -38.70 -4.06 2.57
CA GLU A 278 -39.31 -4.89 3.61
C GLU A 278 -40.60 -4.29 4.20
N CYS A 279 -40.95 -3.05 3.84
CA CYS A 279 -42.11 -2.36 4.40
C CYS A 279 -43.41 -2.84 3.77
N THR A 280 -44.38 -3.25 4.59
CA THR A 280 -45.71 -3.69 4.13
C THR A 280 -46.81 -2.67 4.47
N ASP A 281 -46.48 -1.52 5.03
CA ASP A 281 -47.46 -0.48 5.36
C ASP A 281 -47.76 0.38 4.12
N GLU A 282 -48.97 0.23 3.58
CA GLU A 282 -49.42 0.96 2.39
C GLU A 282 -49.34 2.47 2.57
N LYS A 283 -49.53 3.01 3.79
CA LYS A 283 -49.43 4.45 4.03
C LYS A 283 -48.01 4.97 3.87
N VAL A 284 -47.02 4.17 4.26
CA VAL A 284 -45.60 4.52 4.08
C VAL A 284 -45.22 4.46 2.60
N ILE A 285 -45.73 3.47 1.88
CA ILE A 285 -45.47 3.28 0.44
C ILE A 285 -46.10 4.43 -0.38
N ASP A 286 -47.38 4.74 -0.12
CA ASP A 286 -48.08 5.85 -0.78
C ASP A 286 -47.43 7.19 -0.43
N GLY A 287 -47.05 7.35 0.85
CA GLY A 287 -46.37 8.52 1.38
C GLY A 287 -44.99 8.77 0.77
N MET A 288 -44.35 7.76 0.14
CA MET A 288 -43.04 7.91 -0.51
C MET A 288 -43.10 8.87 -1.72
N ILE A 289 -44.23 8.87 -2.46
CA ILE A 289 -44.39 9.71 -3.64
C ILE A 289 -44.59 11.17 -3.24
N THR A 290 -45.37 11.38 -2.17
CA THR A 290 -45.79 12.72 -1.69
C THR A 290 -44.90 13.28 -0.59
N ARG A 291 -44.00 12.45 -0.03
CA ARG A 291 -43.17 12.75 1.15
C ARG A 291 -43.99 13.20 2.35
N ASP A 292 -45.06 12.46 2.65
CA ASP A 292 -45.97 12.78 3.74
C ASP A 292 -45.44 12.39 5.13
N GLU A 293 -46.24 12.66 6.16
CA GLU A 293 -45.86 12.41 7.55
C GLU A 293 -45.60 10.93 7.86
N TYR A 294 -46.26 9.99 7.18
CA TYR A 294 -46.08 8.56 7.42
C TYR A 294 -44.72 8.12 6.89
N TYR A 295 -44.35 8.58 5.69
CA TYR A 295 -43.04 8.32 5.11
C TYR A 295 -41.91 8.96 5.95
N LEU A 296 -42.05 10.22 6.34
CA LEU A 296 -41.02 10.91 7.13
C LEU A 296 -40.84 10.29 8.52
N ASN A 297 -41.93 9.90 9.19
CA ASN A 297 -41.86 9.20 10.48
C ASN A 297 -41.21 7.82 10.34
N PHE A 298 -41.46 7.10 9.24
CA PHE A 298 -40.82 5.82 8.99
C PHE A 298 -39.30 5.98 8.83
N ILE A 299 -38.85 6.95 8.04
CA ILE A 299 -37.42 7.24 7.86
C ILE A 299 -36.78 7.64 9.20
N GLN A 300 -37.41 8.56 9.94
CA GLN A 300 -36.96 9.00 11.26
C GLN A 300 -36.78 7.80 12.21
N THR A 301 -37.78 6.93 12.30
CA THR A 301 -37.77 5.74 13.15
C THR A 301 -36.64 4.79 12.78
N CYS A 302 -36.45 4.49 11.49
CA CYS A 302 -35.37 3.64 11.02
C CYS A 302 -33.98 4.19 11.40
N ILE A 303 -33.79 5.51 11.28
CA ILE A 303 -32.53 6.15 11.65
C ILE A 303 -32.31 6.10 13.17
N ASP A 304 -33.33 6.44 13.96
CA ASP A 304 -33.25 6.47 15.42
C ASP A 304 -32.92 5.07 15.99
N GLU A 305 -33.49 4.00 15.40
CA GLU A 305 -33.20 2.61 15.77
C GLU A 305 -31.72 2.19 15.55
N LYS A 306 -31.02 2.86 14.64
CA LYS A 306 -29.64 2.50 14.23
C LYS A 306 -28.60 3.55 14.54
N ILE A 307 -28.97 4.68 15.13
CA ILE A 307 -28.06 5.82 15.31
C ILE A 307 -26.84 5.47 16.17
N ASP A 308 -27.02 4.68 17.23
CA ASP A 308 -25.92 4.24 18.10
C ASP A 308 -24.99 3.25 17.39
N TYR A 309 -25.56 2.36 16.57
CA TYR A 309 -24.78 1.46 15.71
C TYR A 309 -23.96 2.25 14.71
N PHE A 310 -24.57 3.22 14.02
CA PHE A 310 -23.85 4.05 13.04
C PHE A 310 -22.72 4.85 13.69
N ARG A 311 -22.95 5.40 14.89
CA ARG A 311 -21.92 6.11 15.64
C ARG A 311 -20.76 5.19 16.02
N THR A 312 -21.08 3.97 16.47
CA THR A 312 -20.07 3.00 16.91
C THR A 312 -19.23 2.49 15.75
N GLU A 313 -19.85 2.19 14.60
CA GLU A 313 -19.15 1.57 13.47
C GLU A 313 -18.49 2.59 12.53
N TYR A 314 -19.06 3.78 12.37
CA TYR A 314 -18.60 4.78 11.39
C TYR A 314 -18.10 6.10 12.02
N GLY A 315 -18.22 6.26 13.34
CA GLY A 315 -17.71 7.41 14.07
C GLY A 315 -18.58 8.67 14.03
N ASP A 316 -18.17 9.70 14.77
CA ASP A 316 -18.95 10.93 14.94
C ASP A 316 -19.05 11.78 13.66
N GLU A 317 -18.03 11.72 12.78
CA GLU A 317 -18.04 12.46 11.51
C GLU A 317 -19.14 11.94 10.56
N PHE A 318 -19.43 10.64 10.61
CA PHE A 318 -20.58 10.05 9.91
C PHE A 318 -21.91 10.62 10.43
N ILE A 319 -22.06 10.74 11.75
CA ILE A 319 -23.27 11.29 12.39
C ILE A 319 -23.46 12.76 12.03
N GLN A 320 -22.39 13.54 11.90
CA GLN A 320 -22.46 14.93 11.43
C GLN A 320 -23.02 15.04 10.01
N ASN A 321 -22.68 14.09 9.13
CA ASN A 321 -23.16 14.05 7.75
C ASN A 321 -24.59 13.47 7.62
N LEU A 322 -25.02 12.66 8.58
CA LEU A 322 -26.30 11.94 8.58
C LEU A 322 -27.50 12.86 8.30
N LYS A 323 -27.57 14.01 8.97
CA LYS A 323 -28.68 14.96 8.80
C LYS A 323 -28.79 15.46 7.36
N SER A 324 -27.66 15.74 6.72
CA SER A 324 -27.63 16.20 5.32
C SER A 324 -28.06 15.10 4.36
N VAL A 325 -27.69 13.84 4.63
CA VAL A 325 -28.08 12.69 3.82
C VAL A 325 -29.56 12.37 3.97
N VAL A 326 -30.06 12.27 5.20
CA VAL A 326 -31.46 11.95 5.49
C VAL A 326 -32.40 13.00 4.91
N SER A 327 -32.03 14.29 4.93
CA SER A 327 -32.85 15.36 4.33
C SER A 327 -33.10 15.25 2.82
N LYS A 328 -32.39 14.35 2.13
CA LYS A 328 -32.57 14.10 0.69
C LYS A 328 -33.62 13.03 0.40
N PHE A 329 -33.97 12.21 1.40
CA PHE A 329 -35.15 11.36 1.38
C PHE A 329 -36.37 12.23 1.65
#